data_AF-A0A1C5A891-F1
#
_entry.id   AF-A0A1C5A891-F1
#
_cell.length_a   1.000
_cell.length_b   1.000
_cell.length_c   1.000
_cell.angle_alpha   90.00
_cell.angle_beta   90.00
_cell.angle_gamma   90.00
#
_symmetry.space_group_name_H-M   'P 1'
#
loop_
_entity.id
_entity.type
_entity.pdbx_description
1 polymer ?
#
loop_
_entity_poly.entity_id
_entity_poly.type
_entity_poly.pdbx_seq_one_letter_code
_entity_poly.pdbx_strand_id
1 'polypeptide(L)'
;MTSTITTGAGDPPPRSSMPGGRYVDTALFTGRPGTALGGVAEVGVLVLAAGADVAAFYNALSAGLNDQPYLLYMLVAGFTAVALLLAHGCGRIYRDLDQRASGARSLALYVCLAGWALLGIAAFVSRLLLADEDSGATFGGSGGGGEGSRTAQMLALLFLALYFGTGAAAAVIAYWNHNSPAHAYHRSSRRLARARKLAERRVEAHEKLVSQHRQRYHEWARTEAAHAAARAKRLALAEELKQLARQRMAAAGQDPATTDGLFAPDRHPDPVPSPYRDLRPVDPDPQRTPVPQHIAVPRRTPDPSGGGPKAGATGAAGQPTARSGPLPTGTSPSDSAAPPDGAPHNSYQHRS
;
A
#
# COMPACT_ATOMS: atom_id res chain seq x y z
N MET A 1 43.73 -38.35 -27.66
CA MET A 1 43.64 -36.88 -27.51
C MET A 1 42.73 -36.63 -26.32
N THR A 2 43.32 -36.22 -25.20
CA THR A 2 42.68 -36.20 -23.88
C THR A 2 42.39 -34.74 -23.55
N SER A 3 41.12 -34.34 -23.63
CA SER A 3 40.71 -32.96 -23.35
C SER A 3 40.49 -32.78 -21.85
N THR A 4 41.44 -32.12 -21.20
CA THR A 4 41.36 -31.71 -19.80
C THR A 4 40.38 -30.54 -19.67
N ILE A 5 39.24 -30.77 -19.02
CA ILE A 5 38.27 -29.72 -18.70
C ILE A 5 38.81 -28.97 -17.48
N THR A 6 39.36 -27.77 -17.72
CA THR A 6 39.74 -26.84 -16.67
C THR A 6 38.48 -26.19 -16.11
N THR A 7 38.03 -26.69 -14.96
CA THR A 7 36.99 -26.08 -14.14
C THR A 7 37.51 -24.74 -13.62
N GLY A 8 37.19 -23.67 -14.35
CA GLY A 8 37.51 -22.30 -13.93
C GLY A 8 36.82 -21.99 -12.61
N ALA A 9 37.61 -21.76 -11.56
CA ALA A 9 37.16 -21.20 -10.31
C ALA A 9 36.55 -19.82 -10.61
N GLY A 10 35.22 -19.75 -10.66
CA GLY A 10 34.49 -18.51 -10.87
C GLY A 10 34.80 -17.54 -9.74
N ASP A 11 35.34 -16.38 -10.08
CA ASP A 11 35.53 -15.28 -9.15
C ASP A 11 34.22 -15.02 -8.40
N PRO A 12 34.24 -14.91 -7.06
CA PRO A 12 33.04 -14.56 -6.31
C PRO A 12 32.53 -13.22 -6.83
N PRO A 13 31.20 -13.07 -7.04
CA PRO A 13 30.64 -11.84 -7.58
C PRO A 13 31.11 -10.65 -6.73
N PRO A 14 31.45 -9.51 -7.36
CA PRO A 14 31.96 -8.34 -6.65
C PRO A 14 30.94 -7.99 -5.56
N ARG A 15 31.37 -8.11 -4.31
CA ARG A 15 30.58 -7.71 -3.14
C ARG A 15 30.26 -6.24 -3.35
N SER A 16 29.04 -5.95 -3.79
CA SER A 16 28.57 -4.59 -3.99
C SER A 16 28.78 -3.85 -2.67
N SER A 17 29.75 -2.94 -2.66
CA SER A 17 30.01 -1.97 -1.61
C SER A 17 28.82 -1.01 -1.58
N MET A 18 27.69 -1.51 -1.06
CA MET A 18 26.58 -0.66 -0.68
C MET A 18 27.16 0.34 0.30
N PRO A 19 27.15 1.65 -0.02
CA PRO A 19 27.70 2.67 0.85
C PRO A 19 27.08 2.46 2.23
N GLY A 20 27.96 2.29 3.22
CA GLY A 20 27.66 1.93 4.60
C GLY A 20 26.86 3.01 5.32
N GLY A 21 25.68 3.34 4.82
CA GLY A 21 24.60 3.84 5.63
C GLY A 21 24.34 2.77 6.66
N ARG A 22 24.92 2.93 7.85
CA ARG A 22 24.45 2.29 9.08
C ARG A 22 22.95 2.55 9.10
N TYR A 23 22.17 1.58 8.61
CA TYR A 23 20.79 1.43 9.01
C TYR A 23 20.89 1.09 10.48
N VAL A 24 21.01 2.14 11.30
CA VAL A 24 20.77 2.07 12.73
C VAL A 24 19.44 1.36 12.81
N ASP A 25 19.49 0.15 13.33
CA ASP A 25 18.37 -0.77 13.34
C ASP A 25 17.24 -0.06 14.10
N THR A 26 16.36 0.62 13.36
CA THR A 26 15.33 1.47 13.97
C THR A 26 14.38 0.63 14.81
N ALA A 27 14.37 -0.69 14.60
CA ALA A 27 13.72 -1.66 15.46
C ALA A 27 14.30 -1.71 16.89
N LEU A 28 15.57 -1.37 17.08
CA LEU A 28 16.23 -1.24 18.39
C LEU A 28 15.93 0.12 19.05
N PHE A 29 15.60 1.17 18.29
CA PHE A 29 15.19 2.49 18.81
C PHE A 29 13.67 2.68 18.90
N THR A 30 12.86 1.83 18.28
CA THR A 30 11.44 1.72 18.62
C THR A 30 11.37 1.01 19.96
N GLY A 31 11.61 1.81 21.00
CA GLY A 31 11.73 1.39 22.37
C GLY A 31 10.69 0.36 22.76
N ARG A 32 11.16 -0.57 23.60
CA ARG A 32 10.40 -1.31 24.59
C ARG A 32 9.07 -0.58 24.82
N PRO A 33 7.90 -1.18 24.47
CA PRO A 33 6.63 -0.54 24.71
C PRO A 33 6.66 -0.12 26.16
N GLY A 34 6.65 1.21 26.40
CA GLY A 34 6.64 1.76 27.75
C GLY A 34 5.59 0.95 28.48
N THR A 35 6.02 0.30 29.56
CA THR A 35 5.17 -0.59 30.35
C THR A 35 3.79 0.06 30.45
N ALA A 36 2.71 -0.68 30.20
CA ALA A 36 1.35 -0.10 30.20
C ALA A 36 1.09 0.79 31.44
N LEU A 37 1.80 0.49 32.54
CA LEU A 37 1.93 1.27 33.77
C LEU A 37 2.37 2.74 33.59
N GLY A 38 3.34 3.03 32.71
CA GLY A 38 3.78 4.41 32.44
C GLY A 38 2.69 5.27 31.83
N GLY A 39 1.91 4.72 30.89
CA GLY A 39 0.75 5.40 30.33
C GLY A 39 -0.37 5.63 31.35
N VAL A 40 -0.60 4.66 32.25
CA VAL A 40 -1.62 4.81 33.31
C VAL A 40 -1.22 5.87 34.33
N ALA A 41 0.05 5.90 34.76
CA ALA A 41 0.54 6.91 35.70
C ALA A 41 0.44 8.33 35.11
N GLU A 42 0.80 8.49 33.84
CA GLU A 42 0.69 9.76 33.12
C GLU A 42 -0.76 10.23 32.99
N VAL A 43 -1.68 9.34 32.60
CA VAL A 43 -3.12 9.64 32.56
C VAL A 43 -3.62 10.02 33.95
N GLY A 44 -3.15 9.33 35.00
CA GLY A 44 -3.48 9.66 36.39
C GLY A 44 -3.06 11.08 36.78
N VAL A 45 -1.84 11.50 36.43
CA VAL A 45 -1.35 12.87 36.69
C VAL A 45 -2.18 13.90 35.91
N LEU A 46 -2.52 13.63 34.65
CA LEU A 46 -3.36 14.52 33.85
C LEU A 46 -4.78 14.66 34.41
N VAL A 47 -5.39 13.56 34.87
CA VAL A 47 -6.72 13.58 35.49
C VAL A 47 -6.69 14.37 36.80
N LEU A 48 -5.64 14.21 37.62
CA LEU A 48 -5.47 14.99 38.84
C LEU A 48 -5.28 16.49 38.55
N ALA A 49 -4.45 16.83 37.57
CA ALA A 49 -4.25 18.22 37.14
C ALA A 49 -5.55 18.85 36.63
N ALA A 50 -6.30 18.12 35.79
CA ALA A 50 -7.61 18.56 35.31
C ALA A 50 -8.61 18.75 36.47
N GLY A 51 -8.60 17.86 37.46
CA GLY A 51 -9.42 17.99 38.66
C GLY A 51 -9.08 19.24 39.49
N ALA A 52 -7.79 19.56 39.63
CA ALA A 52 -7.34 20.78 40.29
C ALA A 52 -7.80 22.04 39.55
N ASP A 53 -7.71 22.05 38.21
CA ASP A 53 -8.20 23.15 37.38
C ASP A 53 -9.72 23.30 37.50
N VAL A 54 -10.49 22.20 37.49
CA VAL A 54 -11.95 22.24 37.69
C VAL A 54 -12.30 22.84 39.05
N ALA A 55 -11.64 22.41 40.12
CA ALA A 55 -11.89 22.93 41.47
C ALA A 55 -11.53 24.43 41.58
N ALA A 56 -10.41 24.82 40.96
CA ALA A 56 -9.97 26.21 40.86
C ALA A 56 -11.02 27.11 40.17
N PHE A 57 -11.47 26.71 38.98
CA PHE A 57 -12.47 27.47 38.22
C PHE A 57 -13.83 27.48 38.89
N TYR A 58 -14.24 26.36 39.49
CA TYR A 58 -15.48 26.29 40.25
C TYR A 58 -15.49 27.33 41.38
N ASN A 59 -14.41 27.39 42.17
CA ASN A 59 -14.28 28.38 43.25
C ASN A 59 -14.22 29.83 42.74
N ALA A 60 -13.66 30.05 41.55
CA ALA A 60 -13.57 31.37 40.96
C ALA A 60 -14.93 31.88 40.44
N LEU A 61 -15.73 30.99 39.86
CA LEU A 61 -16.97 31.32 39.17
C LEU A 61 -18.23 31.16 40.04
N SER A 62 -18.16 30.38 41.14
CA SER A 62 -19.28 30.21 42.07
C SER A 62 -19.75 31.55 42.64
N ALA A 63 -18.82 32.49 42.86
CA ALA A 63 -19.14 33.84 43.32
C ALA A 63 -20.11 34.60 42.38
N GLY A 64 -19.94 34.46 41.06
CA GLY A 64 -20.74 35.20 40.07
C GLY A 64 -21.99 34.48 39.55
N LEU A 65 -22.09 33.16 39.73
CA LEU A 65 -23.12 32.31 39.08
C LEU A 65 -23.95 31.49 40.09
N ASN A 66 -24.18 32.04 41.29
CA ASN A 66 -24.84 31.33 42.40
C ASN A 66 -26.22 30.73 42.07
N ASP A 67 -26.98 31.32 41.13
CA ASP A 67 -28.35 30.87 40.84
C ASP A 67 -28.44 29.65 39.91
N GLN A 68 -27.36 29.25 39.21
CA GLN A 68 -27.43 28.18 38.20
C GLN A 68 -26.23 27.22 38.26
N PRO A 69 -26.19 26.30 39.25
CA PRO A 69 -25.05 25.41 39.46
C PRO A 69 -24.75 24.49 38.27
N TYR A 70 -25.76 24.11 37.49
CA TYR A 70 -25.58 23.27 36.30
C TYR A 70 -24.80 23.98 35.18
N LEU A 71 -25.04 25.28 34.96
CA LEU A 71 -24.30 26.06 33.96
C LEU A 71 -22.84 26.22 34.38
N LEU A 72 -22.59 26.42 35.68
CA LEU A 72 -21.24 26.51 36.24
C LEU A 72 -20.43 25.24 35.93
N TYR A 73 -20.97 24.06 36.23
CA TYR A 73 -20.28 22.79 35.94
C TYR A 73 -20.02 22.59 34.43
N MET A 74 -21.00 22.89 33.59
CA MET A 74 -20.84 22.77 32.13
C MET A 74 -19.77 23.73 31.58
N LEU A 75 -19.74 24.97 32.09
CA LEU A 75 -18.76 25.98 31.70
C LEU A 75 -17.34 25.56 32.12
N VAL A 76 -17.16 25.14 33.38
CA VAL A 76 -15.86 24.71 33.89
C VAL A 76 -15.35 23.47 33.17
N ALA A 77 -16.20 22.46 32.97
CA ALA A 77 -15.84 21.24 32.25
C ALA A 77 -15.51 21.53 30.77
N GLY A 78 -16.29 22.39 30.11
CA GLY A 78 -16.04 22.78 28.73
C GLY A 78 -14.74 23.56 28.58
N PHE A 79 -14.48 24.52 29.47
CA PHE A 79 -13.25 25.33 29.47
C PHE A 79 -12.01 24.46 29.69
N THR A 80 -12.01 23.60 30.70
CA THR A 80 -10.89 22.70 31.00
C THR A 80 -10.62 21.72 29.86
N ALA A 81 -11.66 21.15 29.24
CA ALA A 81 -11.52 20.28 28.08
C ALA A 81 -10.88 20.99 26.88
N VAL A 82 -11.31 22.22 26.57
CA VAL A 82 -10.74 23.02 25.47
C VAL A 82 -9.29 23.41 25.75
N ALA A 83 -8.97 23.85 26.97
CA ALA A 83 -7.62 24.20 27.37
C ALA A 83 -6.65 23.01 27.24
N LEU A 84 -7.06 21.83 27.71
CA LEU A 84 -6.27 20.59 27.59
C LEU A 84 -6.10 20.16 26.13
N LEU A 85 -7.15 20.28 25.31
CA LEU A 85 -7.08 19.95 23.89
C LEU A 85 -6.10 20.85 23.13
N LEU A 86 -6.14 22.17 23.41
CA LEU A 86 -5.20 23.15 22.84
C LEU A 86 -3.76 22.88 23.28
N ALA A 87 -3.53 22.63 24.57
CA ALA A 87 -2.20 22.32 25.10
C ALA A 87 -1.64 21.01 24.50
N HIS A 88 -2.46 19.96 24.46
CA HIS A 88 -2.11 18.68 23.83
C HIS A 88 -1.83 18.85 22.32
N GLY A 89 -2.63 19.66 21.64
CA GLY A 89 -2.44 20.02 20.23
C GLY A 89 -1.10 20.72 19.99
N CYS A 90 -0.73 21.70 20.82
CA CYS A 90 0.55 22.40 20.74
C CYS A 90 1.73 21.44 20.81
N GLY A 91 1.74 20.53 21.79
CA GLY A 91 2.81 19.54 21.96
C GLY A 91 2.99 18.63 20.73
N ARG A 92 1.86 18.20 20.13
CA ARG A 92 1.87 17.40 18.91
C ARG A 92 2.41 18.17 17.70
N ILE A 93 1.93 19.40 17.48
CA ILE A 93 2.35 20.23 16.35
C ILE A 93 3.83 20.59 16.48
N TYR A 94 4.31 20.92 17.68
CA TYR A 94 5.71 21.23 17.95
C TYR A 94 6.62 20.04 17.61
N ARG A 95 6.25 18.81 17.99
CA ARG A 95 7.01 17.61 17.58
C ARG A 95 7.01 17.38 16.08
N ASP A 96 5.88 17.64 15.44
CA ASP A 96 5.74 17.51 14.00
C ASP A 96 6.59 18.52 13.22
N LEU A 97 6.88 19.69 13.83
CA LEU A 97 7.77 20.71 13.30
C LEU A 97 9.25 20.34 13.46
N ASP A 98 9.62 19.83 14.64
CA ASP A 98 10.97 19.34 14.91
C ASP A 98 11.40 18.24 13.90
N GLN A 99 10.45 17.40 13.49
CA GLN A 99 10.68 16.36 12.50
C GLN A 99 10.57 16.82 11.04
N ARG A 100 9.96 17.99 10.76
CA ARG A 100 9.67 18.46 9.38
C ARG A 100 9.68 19.99 9.28
N ALA A 101 10.59 20.51 8.47
CA ALA A 101 10.65 21.94 8.13
C ALA A 101 9.54 22.37 7.16
N SER A 102 8.28 22.45 7.61
CA SER A 102 7.19 23.04 6.81
C SER A 102 6.54 24.23 7.53
N GLY A 103 6.63 25.43 6.92
CA GLY A 103 6.17 26.70 7.52
C GLY A 103 4.66 26.79 7.79
N ALA A 104 3.80 26.01 7.12
CA ALA A 104 2.35 26.02 7.42
C ALA A 104 2.03 25.48 8.82
N ARG A 105 2.87 24.57 9.35
CA ARG A 105 2.66 23.98 10.67
C ARG A 105 3.11 24.90 11.81
N SER A 106 4.06 25.81 11.55
CA SER A 106 4.51 26.77 12.57
C SER A 106 3.41 27.79 12.84
N LEU A 107 2.69 28.25 11.81
CA LEU A 107 1.51 29.10 11.99
C LEU A 107 0.46 28.43 12.88
N ALA A 108 0.17 27.15 12.64
CA ALA A 108 -0.78 26.39 13.47
C ALA A 108 -0.35 26.29 14.93
N LEU A 109 0.96 26.10 15.19
CA LEU A 109 1.52 26.14 16.55
C LEU A 109 1.29 27.50 17.21
N TYR A 110 1.62 28.59 16.51
CA TYR A 110 1.44 29.94 17.04
C TYR A 110 -0.02 30.26 17.32
N VAL A 111 -0.95 29.88 16.44
CA VAL A 111 -2.40 30.07 16.66
C VAL A 111 -2.88 29.27 17.86
N CYS A 112 -2.44 28.02 18.01
CA CYS A 112 -2.82 27.16 19.13
C CYS A 112 -2.27 27.70 20.46
N LEU A 113 -1.03 28.16 20.47
CA LEU A 113 -0.37 28.75 21.64
C LEU A 113 -0.97 30.10 22.00
N ALA A 114 -1.28 30.94 21.01
CA ALA A 114 -1.97 32.21 21.21
C ALA A 114 -3.39 32.01 21.76
N GLY A 115 -4.16 31.06 21.21
CA GLY A 115 -5.48 30.70 21.72
C GLY A 115 -5.42 30.22 23.17
N TRP A 116 -4.49 29.32 23.48
CA TRP A 116 -4.29 28.83 24.86
C TRP A 116 -3.90 29.94 25.84
N ALA A 117 -2.99 30.84 25.44
CA ALA A 117 -2.59 31.98 26.24
C ALA A 117 -3.74 32.97 26.46
N LEU A 118 -4.53 33.25 25.42
CA LEU A 118 -5.72 34.10 25.51
C LEU A 118 -6.76 33.56 26.49
N LEU A 119 -6.99 32.23 26.51
CA LEU A 119 -7.88 31.61 27.50
C LEU A 119 -7.38 31.84 28.93
N GLY A 120 -6.07 31.65 29.18
CA GLY A 120 -5.48 31.87 30.50
C GLY A 120 -5.54 33.34 30.94
N ILE A 121 -5.27 34.27 30.02
CA ILE A 121 -5.38 35.71 30.27
C ILE A 121 -6.83 36.08 30.57
N ALA A 122 -7.80 35.57 29.80
CA ALA A 122 -9.22 35.85 30.01
C ALA A 122 -9.69 35.37 31.39
N ALA A 123 -9.29 34.16 31.80
CA ALA A 123 -9.58 33.63 33.13
C ALA A 123 -8.93 34.44 34.27
N PHE A 124 -7.70 34.89 34.07
CA PHE A 124 -7.00 35.76 35.02
C PHE A 124 -7.71 37.10 35.17
N VAL A 125 -8.06 37.73 34.04
CA VAL A 125 -8.76 39.03 34.03
C VAL A 125 -10.15 38.88 34.65
N SER A 126 -10.91 37.84 34.32
CA SER A 126 -12.24 37.64 34.94
C SER A 126 -12.10 37.50 36.46
N ARG A 127 -11.06 36.80 36.95
CA ARG A 127 -10.83 36.67 38.38
C ARG A 127 -10.45 38.00 39.04
N LEU A 128 -9.66 38.82 38.34
CA LEU A 128 -9.23 40.12 38.83
C LEU A 128 -10.42 41.09 38.94
N LEU A 129 -11.32 41.08 37.95
CA LEU A 129 -12.52 41.91 37.94
C LEU A 129 -13.55 41.48 38.98
N LEU A 130 -13.79 40.17 39.14
CA LEU A 130 -14.70 39.63 40.15
C LEU A 130 -14.21 39.89 41.59
N ALA A 131 -12.90 39.99 41.80
CA ALA A 131 -12.34 40.26 43.12
C ALA A 131 -12.61 41.69 43.63
N ASP A 132 -12.82 42.66 42.74
CA ASP A 132 -13.10 44.04 43.11
C ASP A 132 -14.58 44.22 43.54
N GLU A 133 -15.50 43.46 42.95
CA GLU A 133 -16.95 43.57 43.23
C GLU A 133 -17.35 42.93 44.57
N ASP A 134 -16.66 41.86 45.00
CA ASP A 134 -16.98 41.08 46.21
C ASP A 134 -16.25 41.55 47.49
N SER A 135 -15.77 42.80 47.52
CA SER A 135 -15.17 43.44 48.70
C SER A 135 -16.05 43.41 49.97
N GLY A 136 -17.30 42.93 49.90
CA GLY A 136 -18.23 42.76 51.02
C GLY A 136 -18.47 41.32 51.53
N ALA A 137 -18.05 40.25 50.83
CA ALA A 137 -18.37 38.88 51.23
C ALA A 137 -17.24 38.23 52.06
N THR A 138 -17.30 38.48 53.36
CA THR A 138 -16.33 38.03 54.35
C THR A 138 -16.31 36.50 54.48
N PHE A 139 -15.25 35.84 54.05
CA PHE A 139 -14.96 34.46 54.45
C PHE A 139 -14.48 34.46 55.92
N GLY A 140 -15.42 34.51 56.87
CA GLY A 140 -15.30 34.03 58.26
C GLY A 140 -14.16 34.51 59.17
N GLY A 141 -13.30 35.44 58.76
CA GLY A 141 -12.20 35.98 59.55
C GLY A 141 -12.40 37.45 59.87
N SER A 142 -12.80 37.77 61.09
CA SER A 142 -12.92 39.15 61.56
C SER A 142 -11.54 39.78 61.75
N GLY A 143 -11.26 40.86 61.01
CA GLY A 143 -10.30 41.89 61.42
C GLY A 143 -9.05 42.01 60.56
N GLY A 144 -9.06 42.99 59.64
CA GLY A 144 -7.86 43.41 58.90
C GLY A 144 -8.18 44.15 57.59
N GLY A 145 -8.87 45.29 57.67
CA GLY A 145 -9.19 46.12 56.51
C GLY A 145 -7.92 46.68 55.85
N GLY A 146 -7.58 46.20 54.66
CA GLY A 146 -6.46 46.68 53.85
C GLY A 146 -5.69 45.60 53.09
N GLU A 147 -5.77 44.34 53.52
CA GLU A 147 -4.95 43.24 52.96
C GLU A 147 -5.67 42.38 51.89
N GLY A 148 -6.96 42.63 51.65
CA GLY A 148 -7.80 41.86 50.72
C GLY A 148 -7.36 41.94 49.26
N SER A 149 -6.99 43.14 48.77
CA SER A 149 -6.58 43.34 47.38
C SER A 149 -5.29 42.58 47.02
N ARG A 150 -4.28 42.61 47.92
CA ARG A 150 -3.02 41.89 47.71
C ARG A 150 -3.21 40.37 47.73
N THR A 151 -4.08 39.88 48.61
CA THR A 151 -4.41 38.45 48.72
C THR A 151 -5.15 37.96 47.47
N ALA A 152 -6.10 38.74 46.95
CA ALA A 152 -6.80 38.44 45.71
C ALA A 152 -5.86 38.42 44.49
N GLN A 153 -4.95 39.40 44.39
CA GLN A 153 -3.91 39.42 43.35
C GLN A 153 -2.97 38.21 43.42
N MET A 154 -2.52 37.83 44.63
CA MET A 154 -1.68 36.64 44.83
C MET A 154 -2.42 35.35 44.43
N LEU A 155 -3.70 35.22 44.76
CA LEU A 155 -4.52 34.08 44.34
C LEU A 155 -4.73 34.05 42.82
N ALA A 156 -5.00 35.19 42.19
CA ALA A 156 -5.13 35.29 40.73
C ALA A 156 -3.83 34.89 40.02
N LEU A 157 -2.66 35.34 40.52
CA LEU A 157 -1.35 34.92 40.00
C LEU A 157 -1.10 33.43 40.20
N LEU A 158 -1.52 32.87 41.35
CA LEU A 158 -1.40 31.44 41.61
C LEU A 158 -2.26 30.61 40.65
N PHE A 159 -3.49 31.05 40.34
CA PHE A 159 -4.34 30.41 39.34
C PHE A 159 -3.76 30.50 37.93
N LEU A 160 -3.20 31.65 37.56
CA LEU A 160 -2.53 31.83 36.27
C LEU A 160 -1.31 30.90 36.17
N ALA A 161 -0.50 30.82 37.21
CA ALA A 161 0.65 29.93 37.27
C ALA A 161 0.25 28.45 37.21
N LEU A 162 -0.83 28.06 37.90
CA LEU A 162 -1.37 26.70 37.86
C LEU A 162 -1.86 26.34 36.45
N TYR A 163 -2.68 27.19 35.83
CA TYR A 163 -3.17 27.00 34.46
C TYR A 163 -2.02 26.89 33.44
N PHE A 164 -1.00 27.75 33.58
CA PHE A 164 0.17 27.70 32.71
C PHE A 164 0.96 26.39 32.92
N GLY A 165 1.11 25.97 34.17
CA GLY A 165 1.78 24.73 34.55
C GLY A 165 1.08 23.48 34.01
N THR A 166 -0.25 23.37 34.17
CA THR A 166 -1.02 22.22 33.69
C THR A 166 -1.01 22.13 32.16
N GLY A 167 -1.17 23.27 31.46
CA GLY A 167 -1.05 23.32 30.00
C GLY A 167 0.34 22.98 29.48
N ALA A 168 1.40 23.52 30.10
CA ALA A 168 2.78 23.19 29.73
C ALA A 168 3.09 21.70 29.94
N ALA A 169 2.68 21.13 31.08
CA ALA A 169 2.83 19.70 31.35
C ALA A 169 2.11 18.85 30.30
N ALA A 170 0.86 19.17 29.97
CA ALA A 170 0.11 18.47 28.92
C ALA A 170 0.78 18.56 27.55
N ALA A 171 1.35 19.72 27.19
CA ALA A 171 2.09 19.89 25.95
C ALA A 171 3.38 19.06 25.91
N VAL A 172 4.15 19.03 27.01
CA VAL A 172 5.39 18.22 27.12
C VAL A 172 5.08 16.73 27.05
N ILE A 173 4.04 16.29 27.75
CA ILE A 173 3.57 14.91 27.73
C ILE A 173 3.15 14.52 26.30
N ALA A 174 2.34 15.35 25.64
CA ALA A 174 1.92 15.11 24.26
C ALA A 174 3.11 15.08 23.31
N TYR A 175 4.12 15.93 23.54
CA TYR A 175 5.36 15.93 22.80
C TYR A 175 6.12 14.61 22.99
N TRP A 176 6.31 14.11 24.21
CA TRP A 176 7.03 12.85 24.41
C TRP A 176 6.28 11.63 23.87
N ASN A 177 4.95 11.60 24.03
CA ASN A 177 4.13 10.50 23.55
C ASN A 177 3.92 10.48 22.04
N HIS A 178 4.22 11.58 21.35
CA HIS A 178 4.10 11.61 19.90
C HIS A 178 5.26 10.86 19.22
N ASN A 179 5.17 9.53 19.18
CA ASN A 179 6.08 8.67 18.43
C ASN A 179 5.63 8.55 16.95
N SER A 180 5.72 9.66 16.21
CA SER A 180 5.50 9.72 14.75
C SER A 180 6.22 8.61 13.95
N PRO A 181 7.50 8.23 14.23
CA PRO A 181 8.15 7.18 13.45
C PRO A 181 7.52 5.80 13.64
N ALA A 182 6.91 5.49 14.80
CA ALA A 182 6.20 4.22 14.99
C ALA A 182 4.99 4.10 14.04
N HIS A 183 4.21 5.18 13.87
CA HIS A 183 3.09 5.18 12.92
C HIS A 183 3.58 5.08 11.46
N ALA A 184 4.69 5.74 11.12
CA ALA A 184 5.31 5.61 9.81
C ALA A 184 5.77 4.17 9.54
N TYR A 185 6.37 3.51 10.55
CA TYR A 185 6.78 2.11 10.50
C TYR A 185 5.59 1.14 10.35
N HIS A 186 4.50 1.35 11.10
CA HIS A 186 3.29 0.55 10.92
C HIS A 186 2.66 0.76 9.54
N ARG A 187 2.71 1.98 9.00
CA ARG A 187 2.24 2.26 7.64
C ARG A 187 3.13 1.60 6.58
N SER A 188 4.45 1.65 6.73
CA SER A 188 5.39 1.04 5.79
C SER A 188 5.34 -0.48 5.84
N SER A 189 5.27 -1.09 7.03
CA SER A 189 5.10 -2.53 7.21
C SER A 189 3.78 -3.04 6.62
N ARG A 190 2.66 -2.32 6.79
CA ARG A 190 1.40 -2.65 6.11
C ARG A 190 1.51 -2.57 4.59
N ARG A 191 2.23 -1.56 4.05
CA ARG A 191 2.47 -1.45 2.60
C ARG A 191 3.34 -2.60 2.09
N LEU A 192 4.38 -2.97 2.83
CA LEU A 192 5.26 -4.09 2.49
C LEU A 192 4.52 -5.43 2.55
N ALA A 193 3.66 -5.64 3.55
CA ALA A 193 2.80 -6.82 3.62
C ALA A 193 1.83 -6.92 2.42
N ARG A 194 1.24 -5.78 2.00
CA ARG A 194 0.40 -5.74 0.79
C ARG A 194 1.21 -6.02 -0.48
N ALA A 195 2.42 -5.46 -0.59
CA ALA A 195 3.30 -5.71 -1.72
C ALA A 195 3.72 -7.18 -1.82
N ARG A 196 4.02 -7.84 -0.68
CA ARG A 196 4.28 -9.29 -0.62
C ARG A 196 3.11 -10.12 -1.11
N LYS A 197 1.89 -9.85 -0.62
CA LYS A 197 0.67 -10.55 -1.09
C LYS A 197 0.43 -10.37 -2.59
N LEU A 198 0.70 -9.18 -3.14
CA LEU A 198 0.60 -8.94 -4.58
C LEU A 198 1.67 -9.66 -5.39
N ALA A 199 2.90 -9.78 -4.85
CA ALA A 199 3.98 -10.53 -5.47
C ALA A 199 3.65 -12.04 -5.49
N GLU A 200 3.16 -12.61 -4.39
CA GLU A 200 2.71 -14.01 -4.29
C GLU A 200 1.66 -14.33 -5.37
N ARG A 201 0.63 -13.50 -5.52
CA ARG A 201 -0.40 -13.67 -6.57
C ARG A 201 0.17 -13.63 -7.99
N ARG A 202 1.22 -12.83 -8.23
CA ARG A 202 1.87 -12.76 -9.55
C ARG A 202 2.69 -14.01 -9.84
N VAL A 203 3.35 -14.58 -8.83
CA VAL A 203 4.07 -15.85 -8.95
C VAL A 203 3.09 -16.97 -9.31
N GLU A 204 1.98 -17.10 -8.58
CA GLU A 204 0.94 -18.10 -8.87
C GLU A 204 0.34 -17.95 -10.29
N ALA A 205 0.07 -16.72 -10.71
CA ALA A 205 -0.43 -16.44 -12.07
C ALA A 205 0.59 -16.82 -13.14
N HIS A 206 1.87 -16.53 -12.90
CA HIS A 206 2.96 -16.89 -13.81
C HIS A 206 3.12 -18.41 -13.93
N GLU A 207 3.09 -19.14 -12.81
CA GLU A 207 3.16 -20.61 -12.80
C GLU A 207 2.02 -21.25 -13.61
N LYS A 208 0.79 -20.71 -13.50
CA LYS A 208 -0.35 -21.15 -14.32
C LYS A 208 -0.16 -20.90 -15.81
N LEU A 209 0.41 -19.75 -16.18
CA LEU A 209 0.70 -19.46 -17.59
C LEU A 209 1.79 -20.38 -18.14
N VAL A 210 2.83 -20.66 -17.35
CA VAL A 210 3.90 -21.59 -17.73
C VAL A 210 3.36 -23.02 -17.90
N SER A 211 2.47 -23.48 -17.01
CA SER A 211 1.88 -24.82 -17.13
C SER A 211 0.96 -24.94 -18.33
N GLN A 212 0.11 -23.94 -18.60
CA GLN A 212 -0.72 -23.88 -19.80
C GLN A 212 0.12 -23.87 -21.09
N HIS A 213 1.21 -23.10 -21.11
CA HIS A 213 2.13 -23.07 -22.25
C HIS A 213 2.76 -24.45 -22.51
N ARG A 214 3.21 -25.15 -21.46
CA ARG A 214 3.73 -26.52 -21.58
C ARG A 214 2.69 -27.49 -22.13
N GLN A 215 1.44 -27.41 -21.67
CA GLN A 215 0.36 -28.26 -22.17
C GLN A 215 0.10 -28.04 -23.66
N ARG A 216 0.00 -26.78 -24.10
CA ARG A 216 -0.15 -26.44 -25.52
C ARG A 216 1.01 -26.93 -26.37
N TYR A 217 2.24 -26.84 -25.86
CA TYR A 217 3.41 -27.36 -26.56
C TYR A 217 3.32 -28.88 -26.76
N HIS A 218 2.89 -29.63 -25.75
CA HIS A 218 2.69 -31.08 -25.87
C HIS A 218 1.52 -31.46 -26.79
N GLU A 219 0.43 -30.70 -26.78
CA GLU A 219 -0.67 -30.87 -27.73
C GLU A 219 -0.22 -30.64 -29.16
N TRP A 220 0.51 -29.55 -29.41
CA TRP A 220 1.07 -29.24 -30.73
C TRP A 220 2.01 -30.34 -31.21
N ALA A 221 2.94 -30.80 -30.37
CA ALA A 221 3.85 -31.89 -30.70
C ALA A 221 3.11 -33.20 -31.05
N ARG A 222 2.02 -33.52 -30.33
CA ARG A 222 1.17 -34.69 -30.64
C ARG A 222 0.45 -34.52 -31.98
N THR A 223 -0.08 -33.33 -32.27
CA THR A 223 -0.74 -33.07 -33.56
C THR A 223 0.24 -33.15 -34.72
N GLU A 224 1.46 -32.62 -34.57
CA GLU A 224 2.49 -32.67 -35.60
C GLU A 224 2.92 -34.12 -35.89
N ALA A 225 3.13 -34.91 -34.83
CA ALA A 225 3.44 -36.34 -34.96
C ALA A 225 2.31 -37.12 -35.65
N ALA A 226 1.05 -36.84 -35.31
CA ALA A 226 -0.11 -37.46 -35.96
C ALA A 226 -0.21 -37.06 -37.45
N HIS A 227 0.03 -35.80 -37.78
CA HIS A 227 0.07 -35.32 -39.17
C HIS A 227 1.19 -35.98 -39.97
N ALA A 228 2.39 -36.08 -39.41
CA ALA A 228 3.53 -36.76 -40.02
C ALA A 228 3.22 -38.24 -40.28
N ALA A 229 2.65 -38.95 -39.30
CA ALA A 229 2.25 -40.34 -39.46
C ALA A 229 1.15 -40.52 -40.52
N ALA A 230 0.14 -39.65 -40.55
CA ALA A 230 -0.91 -39.68 -41.57
C ALA A 230 -0.37 -39.39 -42.98
N ARG A 231 0.64 -38.52 -43.10
CA ARG A 231 1.34 -38.27 -44.38
C ARG A 231 2.13 -39.50 -44.82
N ALA A 232 2.87 -40.14 -43.92
CA ALA A 232 3.62 -41.36 -44.21
C ALA A 232 2.69 -42.49 -44.70
N LYS A 233 1.54 -42.69 -44.05
CA LYS A 233 0.53 -43.68 -44.47
C LYS A 233 -0.03 -43.39 -45.87
N ARG A 234 -0.31 -42.12 -46.19
CA ARG A 234 -0.79 -41.72 -47.53
C ARG A 234 0.25 -41.97 -48.62
N LEU A 235 1.53 -41.73 -48.32
CA LEU A 235 2.61 -42.01 -49.26
C LEU A 235 2.79 -43.52 -49.49
N ALA A 236 2.79 -44.33 -48.42
CA ALA A 236 2.86 -45.78 -48.53
C ALA A 236 1.70 -46.36 -49.37
N LEU A 237 0.46 -45.91 -49.13
CA LEU A 237 -0.69 -46.35 -49.93
C LEU A 237 -0.59 -45.91 -51.40
N ALA A 238 -0.06 -44.71 -51.66
CA ALA A 238 0.18 -44.25 -53.03
C ALA A 238 1.24 -45.12 -53.74
N GLU A 239 2.29 -45.55 -53.04
CA GLU A 239 3.30 -46.47 -53.56
C GLU A 239 2.69 -47.86 -53.87
N GLU A 240 1.88 -48.41 -52.97
CA GLU A 240 1.15 -49.67 -53.18
C GLU A 240 0.25 -49.60 -54.42
N LEU A 241 -0.54 -48.52 -54.57
CA LEU A 241 -1.40 -48.33 -55.73
C LEU A 241 -0.60 -48.19 -57.04
N LYS A 242 0.57 -47.54 -57.00
CA LYS A 242 1.48 -47.45 -58.16
C LYS A 242 2.01 -48.83 -58.55
N GLN A 243 2.42 -49.65 -57.58
CA GLN A 243 2.87 -51.02 -57.83
C GLN A 243 1.76 -51.88 -58.42
N LEU A 244 0.54 -51.80 -57.88
CA LEU A 244 -0.62 -52.51 -58.41
C LEU A 244 -0.94 -52.08 -59.84
N ALA A 245 -0.92 -50.77 -60.12
CA ALA A 245 -1.14 -50.23 -61.45
C ALA A 245 -0.09 -50.76 -62.46
N ARG A 246 1.20 -50.76 -62.08
CA ARG A 246 2.28 -51.36 -62.90
C ARG A 246 2.00 -52.83 -63.20
N GLN A 247 1.64 -53.61 -62.19
CA GLN A 247 1.33 -55.03 -62.35
C GLN A 247 0.14 -55.26 -63.31
N ARG A 248 -0.92 -54.46 -63.19
CA ARG A 248 -2.10 -54.53 -64.07
C ARG A 248 -1.78 -54.14 -65.50
N MET A 249 -0.95 -53.12 -65.72
CA MET A 249 -0.52 -52.70 -67.05
C MET A 249 0.39 -53.74 -67.71
N ALA A 250 1.35 -54.31 -66.97
CA ALA A 250 2.19 -55.40 -67.47
C ALA A 250 1.36 -56.63 -67.86
N ALA A 251 0.37 -56.99 -67.04
CA ALA A 251 -0.54 -58.09 -67.34
C ALA A 251 -1.39 -57.82 -68.61
N ALA A 252 -1.87 -56.59 -68.79
CA ALA A 252 -2.64 -56.20 -69.97
C ALA A 252 -1.79 -56.16 -71.25
N GLY A 253 -0.52 -55.78 -71.16
CA GLY A 253 0.40 -55.73 -72.30
C GLY A 253 1.00 -57.08 -72.71
N GLN A 254 0.81 -58.14 -71.93
CA GLN A 254 1.48 -59.46 -72.08
C GLN A 254 3.02 -59.41 -72.16
N ASP A 255 3.61 -58.26 -71.85
CA ASP A 255 5.05 -58.05 -71.84
C ASP A 255 5.43 -57.31 -70.54
N PRO A 256 6.23 -57.93 -69.66
CA PRO A 256 6.67 -57.30 -68.42
C PRO A 256 7.62 -56.12 -68.67
N ALA A 257 8.35 -56.09 -69.79
CA ALA A 257 9.35 -55.06 -70.08
C ALA A 257 8.71 -53.71 -70.47
N THR A 258 7.46 -53.70 -70.94
CA THR A 258 6.77 -52.48 -71.39
C THR A 258 6.46 -51.48 -70.27
N THR A 259 6.51 -51.92 -69.00
CA THR A 259 6.24 -51.04 -67.84
C THR A 259 7.49 -50.45 -67.21
N ASP A 260 8.68 -50.98 -67.49
CA ASP A 260 9.94 -50.59 -66.84
C ASP A 260 10.41 -49.19 -67.28
N GLY A 261 9.99 -48.75 -68.48
CA GLY A 261 10.25 -47.41 -68.99
C GLY A 261 9.09 -46.41 -68.86
N LEU A 262 7.87 -46.87 -68.54
CA LEU A 262 6.67 -46.01 -68.56
C LEU A 262 6.54 -45.14 -67.30
N PHE A 263 7.11 -45.59 -66.19
CA PHE A 263 7.11 -44.88 -64.93
C PHE A 263 8.52 -44.37 -64.65
N ALA A 264 8.77 -43.10 -64.95
CA ALA A 264 9.96 -42.42 -64.44
C ALA A 264 10.06 -42.62 -62.92
N PRO A 265 11.29 -42.68 -62.34
CA PRO A 265 11.46 -42.64 -60.90
C PRO A 265 10.63 -41.49 -60.38
N ASP A 266 9.72 -41.85 -59.46
CA ASP A 266 8.68 -40.98 -58.98
C ASP A 266 9.35 -39.67 -58.56
N ARG A 267 9.06 -38.57 -59.27
CA ARG A 267 9.38 -37.25 -58.76
C ARG A 267 8.42 -37.05 -57.61
N HIS A 268 8.79 -37.63 -56.45
CA HIS A 268 8.17 -37.26 -55.20
C HIS A 268 8.12 -35.73 -55.21
N PRO A 269 6.97 -35.11 -54.90
CA PRO A 269 6.97 -33.68 -54.67
C PRO A 269 8.08 -33.45 -53.66
N ASP A 270 9.14 -32.73 -54.08
CA ASP A 270 10.24 -32.35 -53.21
C ASP A 270 9.61 -31.95 -51.88
N PRO A 271 10.11 -32.45 -50.74
CA PRO A 271 9.47 -32.20 -49.46
C PRO A 271 9.22 -30.71 -49.38
N VAL A 272 7.95 -30.31 -49.58
CA VAL A 272 7.57 -28.90 -49.73
C VAL A 272 8.26 -28.21 -48.57
N PRO A 273 9.17 -27.24 -48.82
CA PRO A 273 9.91 -26.60 -47.75
C PRO A 273 8.86 -26.16 -46.75
N SER A 274 8.78 -26.85 -45.61
CA SER A 274 7.82 -26.44 -44.62
C SER A 274 8.27 -25.04 -44.25
N PRO A 275 7.41 -24.01 -44.36
CA PRO A 275 7.80 -22.66 -43.96
C PRO A 275 8.21 -22.61 -42.47
N TYR A 276 7.96 -23.70 -41.73
CA TYR A 276 8.36 -23.91 -40.35
C TYR A 276 9.61 -24.80 -40.17
N ARG A 277 10.24 -25.34 -41.22
CA ARG A 277 11.43 -26.21 -41.09
C ARG A 277 12.67 -25.42 -40.65
N ASP A 278 12.77 -24.16 -41.07
CA ASP A 278 13.82 -23.24 -40.64
C ASP A 278 13.47 -22.54 -39.33
N LEU A 279 12.19 -22.57 -38.92
CA LEU A 279 11.78 -22.39 -37.53
C LEU A 279 12.02 -23.69 -36.78
N ARG A 280 13.27 -24.18 -36.80
CA ARG A 280 13.74 -25.11 -35.77
C ARG A 280 13.24 -24.50 -34.45
N PRO A 281 12.48 -25.24 -33.62
CA PRO A 281 12.28 -24.83 -32.25
C PRO A 281 13.69 -24.49 -31.78
N VAL A 282 13.95 -23.22 -31.48
CA VAL A 282 15.13 -22.87 -30.71
C VAL A 282 14.94 -23.75 -29.50
N ASP A 283 15.68 -24.86 -29.48
CA ASP A 283 15.60 -25.84 -28.40
C ASP A 283 15.74 -24.96 -27.18
N PRO A 284 14.68 -24.83 -26.35
CA PRO A 284 14.77 -24.01 -25.16
C PRO A 284 15.69 -24.82 -24.29
N ASP A 285 16.99 -24.76 -24.57
CA ASP A 285 18.05 -25.35 -23.80
C ASP A 285 17.71 -24.87 -22.39
N PRO A 286 17.26 -25.77 -21.51
CA PRO A 286 16.77 -25.37 -20.20
C PRO A 286 17.90 -24.70 -19.40
N GLN A 287 19.14 -24.73 -19.91
CA GLN A 287 20.30 -24.06 -19.37
C GLN A 287 20.71 -22.76 -20.11
N ARG A 288 20.13 -22.40 -21.27
CA ARG A 288 20.64 -21.33 -22.13
C ARG A 288 19.74 -20.12 -22.35
N THR A 289 18.60 -20.04 -21.68
CA THR A 289 18.15 -18.72 -21.24
C THR A 289 18.88 -18.39 -19.94
N PRO A 290 19.97 -17.61 -19.95
CA PRO A 290 20.14 -16.69 -18.86
C PRO A 290 18.83 -15.91 -18.87
N VAL A 291 17.94 -16.20 -17.90
CA VAL A 291 17.01 -15.18 -17.44
C VAL A 291 17.87 -13.92 -17.37
N PRO A 292 17.55 -12.83 -18.08
CA PRO A 292 18.25 -11.58 -17.83
C PRO A 292 18.05 -11.28 -16.34
N GLN A 293 18.98 -11.76 -15.51
CA GLN A 293 19.10 -11.45 -14.09
C GLN A 293 19.38 -9.95 -13.93
N HIS A 294 19.62 -9.26 -15.05
CA HIS A 294 19.66 -7.83 -15.23
C HIS A 294 18.55 -7.30 -16.15
N ILE A 295 17.27 -7.67 -15.97
CA ILE A 295 16.32 -6.55 -15.87
C ILE A 295 16.60 -5.97 -14.50
N ALA A 296 17.62 -5.10 -14.47
CA ALA A 296 17.72 -4.09 -13.43
C ALA A 296 16.37 -3.38 -13.48
N VAL A 297 15.42 -3.84 -12.64
CA VAL A 297 14.33 -2.99 -12.19
C VAL A 297 15.05 -1.72 -11.85
N PRO A 298 14.85 -0.61 -12.59
CA PRO A 298 15.59 0.62 -12.34
C PRO A 298 15.36 0.88 -10.86
N ARG A 299 16.41 0.62 -10.08
CA ARG A 299 16.44 0.92 -8.67
C ARG A 299 16.31 2.41 -8.77
N ARG A 300 15.12 2.93 -8.50
CA ARG A 300 14.89 4.35 -8.33
C ARG A 300 15.76 4.68 -7.12
N THR A 301 17.04 4.89 -7.36
CA THR A 301 17.94 5.52 -6.42
C THR A 301 17.21 6.80 -6.11
N PRO A 302 16.76 7.01 -4.87
CA PRO A 302 16.27 8.32 -4.49
C PRO A 302 17.44 9.25 -4.80
N ASP A 303 17.25 10.10 -5.81
CA ASP A 303 18.22 11.09 -6.22
C ASP A 303 18.59 11.91 -4.96
N PRO A 304 19.82 11.82 -4.44
CA PRO A 304 20.22 12.58 -3.26
C PRO A 304 20.37 14.07 -3.56
N SER A 305 20.16 14.51 -4.81
CA SER A 305 20.30 15.90 -5.25
C SER A 305 18.98 16.61 -5.61
N GLY A 306 17.83 15.94 -5.44
CA GLY A 306 16.51 16.52 -5.70
C GLY A 306 16.08 17.50 -4.61
N GLY A 307 16.33 18.78 -4.84
CA GLY A 307 15.97 19.90 -3.98
C GLY A 307 14.58 19.80 -3.35
N GLY A 308 14.52 20.21 -2.09
CA GLY A 308 13.28 20.30 -1.34
C GLY A 308 12.20 21.07 -2.12
N PRO A 309 10.91 20.79 -1.84
CA PRO A 309 9.81 21.45 -2.50
C PRO A 309 9.91 22.96 -2.26
N LYS A 310 10.29 23.71 -3.31
CA LYS A 310 10.04 25.15 -3.37
C LYS A 310 8.54 25.33 -3.21
N ALA A 311 8.15 25.83 -2.05
CA ALA A 311 6.84 26.40 -1.80
C ALA A 311 6.66 27.57 -2.78
N GLY A 312 6.01 27.29 -3.91
CA GLY A 312 5.69 28.25 -4.94
C GLY A 312 4.18 28.36 -5.07
N ALA A 313 3.67 29.49 -4.60
CA ALA A 313 2.55 30.24 -5.16
C ALA A 313 1.26 29.45 -5.47
N THR A 314 0.34 29.48 -4.51
CA THR A 314 -1.10 29.54 -4.79
C THR A 314 -1.40 30.72 -5.70
N GLY A 315 -1.79 30.43 -6.94
CA GLY A 315 -2.31 31.42 -7.88
C GLY A 315 -2.88 30.75 -9.12
N ALA A 316 -4.10 31.15 -9.47
CA ALA A 316 -4.84 30.85 -10.69
C ALA A 316 -5.63 29.52 -10.75
N ALA A 317 -6.92 29.70 -10.48
CA ALA A 317 -8.03 28.91 -10.98
C ALA A 317 -7.83 28.42 -12.42
N GLY A 318 -8.02 27.11 -12.62
CA GLY A 318 -8.10 26.46 -13.92
C GLY A 318 -9.15 25.37 -13.88
N GLN A 319 -10.19 25.53 -14.70
CA GLN A 319 -11.41 24.74 -14.81
C GLN A 319 -11.19 23.22 -14.97
N PRO A 320 -12.10 22.38 -14.43
CA PRO A 320 -12.18 20.99 -14.82
C PRO A 320 -13.00 20.86 -16.11
N THR A 321 -12.35 20.74 -17.26
CA THR A 321 -13.03 20.25 -18.47
C THR A 321 -13.20 18.74 -18.37
N ALA A 322 -14.43 18.33 -18.10
CA ALA A 322 -14.92 16.98 -18.31
C ALA A 322 -14.64 16.54 -19.75
N ARG A 323 -13.98 15.41 -19.93
CA ARG A 323 -13.95 14.68 -21.21
C ARG A 323 -14.37 13.24 -20.95
N SER A 324 -15.69 13.09 -20.82
CA SER A 324 -16.42 11.85 -21.02
C SER A 324 -16.34 11.46 -22.51
N GLY A 325 -15.67 10.36 -22.80
CA GLY A 325 -15.76 9.68 -24.09
C GLY A 325 -16.45 8.33 -23.88
N PRO A 326 -17.61 8.06 -24.50
CA PRO A 326 -18.25 6.75 -24.42
C PRO A 326 -17.50 5.73 -25.30
N LEU A 327 -17.30 4.52 -24.77
CA LEU A 327 -16.88 3.36 -25.57
C LEU A 327 -17.98 3.01 -26.58
N PRO A 328 -17.64 2.69 -27.84
CA PRO A 328 -18.61 2.15 -28.79
C PRO A 328 -18.93 0.69 -28.43
N THR A 329 -20.17 0.46 -28.01
CA THR A 329 -20.81 -0.85 -27.99
C THR A 329 -21.16 -1.25 -29.43
N GLY A 330 -20.33 -2.08 -30.05
CA GLY A 330 -20.65 -2.75 -31.30
C GLY A 330 -21.65 -3.87 -31.07
N THR A 331 -22.93 -3.60 -31.31
CA THR A 331 -23.97 -4.60 -31.53
C THR A 331 -23.93 -5.04 -33.00
N SER A 332 -23.58 -6.30 -33.26
CA SER A 332 -23.95 -6.97 -34.52
C SER A 332 -25.17 -7.86 -34.29
N PRO A 333 -26.15 -7.84 -35.20
CA PRO A 333 -27.37 -8.63 -35.12
C PRO A 333 -27.19 -10.05 -35.68
N SER A 334 -27.94 -10.97 -35.07
CA SER A 334 -28.78 -11.99 -35.72
C SER A 334 -28.27 -12.73 -36.97
N ASP A 335 -27.95 -14.00 -36.81
CA ASP A 335 -28.24 -15.11 -37.75
C ASP A 335 -28.10 -16.41 -36.92
N SER A 336 -29.17 -17.01 -36.38
CA SER A 336 -30.28 -17.72 -37.03
C SER A 336 -29.85 -18.92 -37.89
N ALA A 337 -29.46 -20.03 -37.24
CA ALA A 337 -29.78 -21.40 -37.68
C ALA A 337 -29.25 -22.43 -36.65
N ALA A 338 -30.13 -22.91 -35.77
CA ALA A 338 -29.89 -24.14 -35.00
C ALA A 338 -30.98 -25.17 -35.41
N PRO A 339 -30.59 -26.40 -35.80
CA PRO A 339 -31.56 -27.46 -36.09
C PRO A 339 -32.12 -28.07 -34.79
N PRO A 340 -33.35 -28.59 -34.80
CA PRO A 340 -33.88 -29.40 -33.72
C PRO A 340 -33.32 -30.82 -33.86
N ASP A 341 -32.99 -31.49 -32.76
CA ASP A 341 -33.35 -32.91 -32.55
C ASP A 341 -32.66 -33.53 -31.33
N GLY A 342 -33.45 -34.30 -30.58
CA GLY A 342 -32.99 -35.55 -30.01
C GLY A 342 -32.51 -35.55 -28.56
N ALA A 343 -33.42 -35.37 -27.61
CA ALA A 343 -33.22 -35.89 -26.24
C ALA A 343 -33.69 -37.36 -26.19
N PRO A 344 -32.85 -38.35 -25.84
CA PRO A 344 -33.34 -39.67 -25.50
C PRO A 344 -33.85 -39.69 -24.04
N HIS A 345 -35.16 -39.89 -23.94
CA HIS A 345 -35.86 -40.39 -22.76
C HIS A 345 -35.24 -41.73 -22.35
N ASN A 346 -34.61 -41.80 -21.18
CA ASN A 346 -34.13 -43.07 -20.63
C ASN A 346 -35.00 -43.46 -19.43
N SER A 347 -36.12 -44.11 -19.74
CA SER A 347 -36.96 -44.82 -18.77
C SER A 347 -36.70 -46.31 -18.93
N TYR A 348 -35.88 -46.88 -18.05
CA TYR A 348 -35.85 -48.33 -17.83
C TYR A 348 -36.23 -48.61 -16.39
N GLN A 349 -37.51 -48.95 -16.22
CA GLN A 349 -37.98 -49.83 -15.16
C GLN A 349 -37.34 -51.21 -15.38
N HIS A 350 -36.84 -51.81 -14.31
CA HIS A 350 -36.91 -53.27 -14.21
C HIS A 350 -37.19 -53.69 -12.76
N ARG A 351 -38.29 -54.41 -12.63
CA ARG A 351 -38.72 -55.18 -11.47
C ARG A 351 -37.63 -56.18 -11.04
N SER A 352 -37.58 -56.42 -9.74
CA SER A 352 -37.34 -57.74 -9.13
C SER A 352 -38.29 -57.88 -7.96
#